data_AF-A0A819X9J9-F1
#
_entry.id   AF-A0A819X9J9-F1
#
_cell.length_a   1.000
_cell.length_b   1.000
_cell.length_c   1.000
_cell.angle_alpha   90.00
_cell.angle_beta   90.00
_cell.angle_gamma   90.00
#
_symmetry.space_group_name_H-M   'P 1'
#
loop_
_entity.id
_entity.type
_entity.pdbx_description
1 polymer ?
#
loop_
_entity_poly.entity_id
_entity_poly.type
_entity_poly.pdbx_seq_one_letter_code
_entity_poly.pdbx_strand_id
1 'polypeptide(L)'
;MMSVANEILSGLVTHPKSLSNLQWLHYDHEGSLLFEKIVLQDEYYVARTERSILKSNADEIIVKTVDNRNKRLRIVELGAGTASKTSILLAAAVKHQGSAIDYFPIDVSSSALTEAQSSLTCLVPDVCVIPQIKNYVTDEFILPNFDGCTLVIYIGSSIGNFSREEATRILSHVHKQLKAGDALLLGVDMCQDPAVLLPAYNDKNGVTSAFHLNVLRHLNREFGYNFDLDQFRYKVIWNKHHSRVEKHVESLCSQEVKCINQSEEHIIYFNQGETIHIEDSQKFTNEQITMLLNNAAFQIEHIWSDEHKWINIILARVLPK
;
A
#
# COMPACT_ATOMS: atom_id res chain seq x y z
N MET A 1 7.86 13.70 19.43
CA MET A 1 7.64 13.55 17.98
C MET A 1 7.86 14.91 17.34
N MET A 2 8.55 14.99 16.19
CA MET A 2 8.52 16.22 15.40
C MET A 2 7.08 16.52 15.02
N SER A 3 6.72 17.79 14.86
CA SER A 3 5.46 18.13 14.23
C SER A 3 5.50 17.68 12.77
N VAL A 4 4.34 17.35 12.20
CA VAL A 4 4.22 17.02 10.76
C VAL A 4 4.83 18.12 9.89
N ALA A 5 4.63 19.38 10.26
CA ALA A 5 5.22 20.54 9.59
C ALA A 5 6.75 20.50 9.58
N ASN A 6 7.39 20.08 10.68
CA ASN A 6 8.85 19.95 10.76
C ASN A 6 9.36 18.78 9.92
N GLU A 7 8.63 17.67 9.82
CA GLU A 7 9.01 16.55 8.96
C GLU A 7 8.96 16.92 7.48
N ILE A 8 7.92 17.65 7.06
CA ILE A 8 7.80 18.19 5.70
C ILE A 8 8.95 19.16 5.41
N LEU A 9 9.19 20.14 6.30
CA LEU A 9 10.27 21.10 6.11
C LEU A 9 11.62 20.38 6.03
N SER A 10 11.89 19.44 6.93
CA SER A 10 13.11 18.63 6.93
C SER A 10 13.31 17.91 5.59
N GLY A 11 12.25 17.33 5.03
CA GLY A 11 12.32 16.66 3.73
C GLY A 11 12.53 17.60 2.54
N LEU A 12 12.01 18.83 2.62
CA LEU A 12 12.15 19.85 1.58
C LEU A 12 13.51 20.56 1.58
N VAL A 13 14.26 20.52 2.69
CA VAL A 13 15.60 21.14 2.80
C VAL A 13 16.76 20.15 2.73
N THR A 14 16.50 18.84 2.67
CA THR A 14 17.56 17.84 2.47
C THR A 14 18.12 17.88 1.05
N HIS A 15 19.33 17.33 0.89
CA HIS A 15 19.95 17.12 -0.42
C HIS A 15 20.31 15.64 -0.59
N PRO A 16 19.58 14.88 -1.43
CA PRO A 16 18.43 15.30 -2.25
C PRO A 16 17.16 15.61 -1.44
N LYS A 17 16.25 16.42 -1.99
CA LYS A 17 14.93 16.71 -1.40
C LYS A 17 14.06 15.46 -1.46
N SER A 18 13.43 15.10 -0.35
CA SER A 18 12.61 13.88 -0.26
C SER A 18 11.43 14.02 0.71
N LEU A 19 10.26 13.61 0.23
CA LEU A 19 9.04 13.42 1.01
C LEU A 19 8.55 11.96 0.92
N SER A 20 9.38 11.03 0.45
CA SER A 20 9.00 9.64 0.18
C SER A 20 8.62 8.82 1.42
N ASN A 21 8.98 9.30 2.62
CA ASN A 21 8.53 8.77 3.91
C ASN A 21 7.15 9.29 4.33
N LEU A 22 6.59 10.29 3.65
CA LEU A 22 5.31 10.94 3.96
C LEU A 22 4.24 10.61 2.92
N GLN A 23 4.09 9.32 2.60
CA GLN A 23 3.20 8.86 1.53
C GLN A 23 1.72 9.23 1.74
N TRP A 24 1.30 9.41 2.98
CA TRP A 24 -0.05 9.86 3.30
C TRP A 24 -0.37 11.25 2.70
N LEU A 25 0.64 12.06 2.34
CA LEU A 25 0.45 13.33 1.63
C LEU A 25 -0.23 13.16 0.26
N HIS A 26 -0.15 11.98 -0.36
CA HIS A 26 -0.82 11.70 -1.63
C HIS A 26 -2.32 11.44 -1.47
N TYR A 27 -2.81 11.16 -0.27
CA TYR A 27 -4.15 10.62 -0.02
C TYR A 27 -5.04 11.58 0.78
N ASP A 28 -5.00 12.87 0.44
CA ASP A 28 -6.13 13.76 0.77
C ASP A 28 -7.35 13.40 -0.10
N HIS A 29 -8.49 14.06 0.12
CA HIS A 29 -9.73 13.76 -0.61
C HIS A 29 -9.54 13.70 -2.13
N GLU A 30 -8.89 14.72 -2.71
CA GLU A 30 -8.64 14.78 -4.16
C GLU A 30 -7.65 13.71 -4.62
N GLY A 31 -6.59 13.48 -3.83
CA GLY A 31 -5.62 12.44 -4.09
C GLY A 31 -6.24 11.04 -4.12
N SER A 32 -7.14 10.72 -3.19
CA SER A 32 -7.89 9.46 -3.19
C SER A 32 -8.75 9.30 -4.45
N LEU A 33 -9.47 10.35 -4.88
CA LEU A 33 -10.26 10.32 -6.12
C LEU A 33 -9.38 10.16 -7.38
N LEU A 34 -8.19 10.75 -7.39
CA LEU A 34 -7.22 10.58 -8.47
C LEU A 34 -6.67 9.15 -8.50
N PHE A 35 -6.40 8.56 -7.34
CA PHE A 35 -5.95 7.17 -7.25
C PHE A 35 -7.01 6.18 -7.77
N GLU A 36 -8.29 6.41 -7.45
CA GLU A 36 -9.39 5.62 -8.02
C GLU A 36 -9.41 5.67 -9.56
N LYS A 37 -9.08 6.83 -10.15
CA LYS A 37 -8.95 6.98 -11.60
C LYS A 37 -7.69 6.29 -12.14
N ILE A 38 -6.57 6.27 -11.40
CA ILE A 38 -5.36 5.52 -11.77
C ILE A 38 -5.69 4.03 -11.91
N VAL A 39 -6.43 3.49 -10.96
CA VAL A 39 -6.84 2.07 -10.95
C VAL A 39 -7.62 1.66 -12.20
N LEU A 40 -8.27 2.63 -12.88
CA LEU A 40 -9.04 2.42 -14.10
C LEU A 40 -8.24 2.62 -15.39
N GLN A 41 -6.98 3.08 -15.32
CA GLN A 41 -6.16 3.28 -16.53
C GLN A 41 -5.77 1.94 -17.16
N ASP A 42 -5.76 1.89 -18.50
CA ASP A 42 -5.39 0.69 -19.27
C ASP A 42 -3.96 0.23 -18.94
N GLU A 43 -3.07 1.16 -18.64
CA GLU A 43 -1.67 0.90 -18.33
C GLU A 43 -1.48 0.36 -16.90
N TYR A 44 -2.38 0.67 -15.96
CA TYR A 44 -2.25 0.28 -14.56
C TYR A 44 -2.73 -1.17 -14.32
N TYR A 45 -1.84 -2.13 -14.51
CA TYR A 45 -2.18 -3.56 -14.44
C TYR A 45 -2.34 -4.11 -13.01
N VAL A 46 -1.69 -3.50 -12.03
CA VAL A 46 -1.54 -4.05 -10.68
C VAL A 46 -2.89 -4.46 -10.08
N ALA A 47 -3.84 -3.53 -10.02
CA ALA A 47 -5.14 -3.77 -9.39
C ALA A 47 -6.00 -4.80 -10.15
N ARG A 48 -6.02 -4.75 -11.50
CA ARG A 48 -6.83 -5.67 -12.31
C ARG A 48 -6.27 -7.08 -12.30
N THR A 49 -4.95 -7.23 -12.38
CA THR A 49 -4.26 -8.52 -12.40
C THR A 49 -4.41 -9.20 -11.04
N GLU A 50 -4.19 -8.47 -9.95
CA GLU A 50 -4.39 -9.00 -8.60
C GLU A 50 -5.85 -9.44 -8.37
N ARG A 51 -6.83 -8.62 -8.76
CA ARG A 51 -8.25 -8.98 -8.66
C ARG A 51 -8.60 -10.24 -9.46
N SER A 52 -7.99 -10.43 -10.64
CA SER A 52 -8.17 -11.63 -11.46
C SER A 52 -7.65 -12.88 -10.75
N ILE A 53 -6.42 -12.82 -10.21
CA ILE A 53 -5.83 -13.92 -9.44
C ILE A 53 -6.71 -14.27 -8.24
N LEU A 54 -7.17 -13.27 -7.47
CA LEU A 54 -8.05 -13.50 -6.32
C LEU A 54 -9.37 -14.16 -6.73
N LYS A 55 -10.03 -13.69 -7.80
CA LYS A 55 -11.28 -14.30 -8.28
C LYS A 55 -11.13 -15.76 -8.67
N SER A 56 -10.04 -16.12 -9.34
CA SER A 56 -9.81 -17.49 -9.80
C SER A 56 -9.40 -18.45 -8.68
N ASN A 57 -8.80 -17.94 -7.60
CA ASN A 57 -8.15 -18.77 -6.58
C ASN A 57 -8.73 -18.61 -5.17
N ALA A 58 -9.78 -17.80 -4.97
CA ALA A 58 -10.31 -17.49 -3.63
C ALA A 58 -10.66 -18.73 -2.80
N ASP A 59 -11.37 -19.68 -3.40
CA ASP A 59 -11.73 -20.94 -2.75
C ASP A 59 -10.48 -21.70 -2.29
N GLU A 60 -9.47 -21.83 -3.16
CA GLU A 60 -8.23 -22.54 -2.83
C GLU A 60 -7.42 -21.81 -1.75
N ILE A 61 -7.32 -20.49 -1.83
CA ILE A 61 -6.63 -19.66 -0.83
C ILE A 61 -7.21 -19.91 0.56
N ILE A 62 -8.55 -19.91 0.69
CA ILE A 62 -9.22 -20.15 1.96
C ILE A 62 -9.02 -21.58 2.44
N VAL A 63 -9.17 -22.58 1.57
CA VAL A 63 -8.95 -23.99 1.92
C VAL A 63 -7.53 -24.23 2.41
N LYS A 64 -6.51 -23.71 1.72
CA LYS A 64 -5.11 -23.80 2.16
C LYS A 64 -4.87 -23.04 3.46
N THR A 65 -5.47 -21.87 3.63
CA THR A 65 -5.36 -21.07 4.87
C THR A 65 -5.82 -21.86 6.09
N VAL A 66 -6.94 -22.59 6.01
CA VAL A 66 -7.45 -23.37 7.15
C VAL A 66 -6.84 -24.77 7.24
N ASP A 67 -6.15 -25.25 6.20
CA ASP A 67 -5.40 -26.51 6.14
C ASP A 67 -6.21 -27.74 6.62
N ASN A 68 -7.49 -27.80 6.27
CA ASN A 68 -8.44 -28.84 6.72
C ASN A 68 -8.56 -28.99 8.26
N ARG A 69 -8.12 -28.00 9.04
CA ARG A 69 -8.08 -28.09 10.50
C ARG A 69 -9.44 -27.81 11.16
N ASN A 70 -10.51 -27.59 10.37
CA ASN A 70 -11.84 -27.16 10.83
C ASN A 70 -11.77 -26.05 11.90
N LYS A 71 -10.79 -25.16 11.78
CA LYS A 71 -10.63 -24.02 12.69
C LYS A 71 -11.51 -22.87 12.24
N ARG A 72 -12.07 -22.14 13.20
CA ARG A 72 -12.69 -20.83 12.93
C ARG A 72 -11.68 -19.92 12.26
N LEU A 73 -12.11 -19.17 11.24
CA LEU A 73 -11.28 -18.22 10.52
C LEU A 73 -11.59 -16.78 10.94
N ARG A 74 -10.54 -16.01 11.25
CA ARG A 74 -10.57 -14.55 11.35
C ARG A 74 -9.72 -13.97 10.24
N ILE A 75 -10.19 -12.90 9.60
CA ILE A 75 -9.45 -12.18 8.57
C ILE A 75 -9.08 -10.79 9.09
N VAL A 76 -7.82 -10.39 8.91
CA VAL A 76 -7.30 -9.05 9.22
C VAL A 76 -6.73 -8.50 7.93
N GLU A 77 -6.95 -7.23 7.61
CA GLU A 77 -6.39 -6.62 6.40
C GLU A 77 -5.65 -5.32 6.72
N LEU A 78 -4.43 -5.19 6.19
CA LEU A 78 -3.61 -3.98 6.30
C LEU A 78 -3.78 -3.11 5.06
N GLY A 79 -4.14 -1.84 5.26
CA GLY A 79 -4.43 -0.91 4.17
C GLY A 79 -5.66 -1.36 3.40
N ALA A 80 -6.76 -1.63 4.12
CA ALA A 80 -7.95 -2.25 3.56
C ALA A 80 -8.64 -1.41 2.48
N GLY A 81 -8.46 -0.09 2.48
CA GLY A 81 -9.19 0.82 1.61
C GLY A 81 -10.70 0.53 1.67
N THR A 82 -11.34 0.38 0.50
CA THR A 82 -12.77 0.05 0.39
C THR A 82 -13.08 -1.45 0.49
N ALA A 83 -12.08 -2.30 0.75
CA ALA A 83 -12.18 -3.76 0.83
C ALA A 83 -12.77 -4.44 -0.44
N SER A 84 -12.80 -3.75 -1.58
CA SER A 84 -13.47 -4.24 -2.81
C SER A 84 -12.84 -5.51 -3.39
N LYS A 85 -11.53 -5.70 -3.23
CA LYS A 85 -10.82 -6.94 -3.58
C LYS A 85 -11.03 -8.01 -2.52
N THR A 86 -10.93 -7.63 -1.25
CA THR A 86 -11.04 -8.56 -0.11
C THR A 86 -12.44 -9.14 0.04
N SER A 87 -13.48 -8.46 -0.43
CA SER A 87 -14.83 -9.02 -0.54
C SER A 87 -14.88 -10.38 -1.25
N ILE A 88 -13.99 -10.63 -2.22
CA ILE A 88 -13.88 -11.91 -2.94
C ILE A 88 -13.43 -13.02 -1.98
N LEU A 89 -12.40 -12.75 -1.16
CA LEU A 89 -11.88 -13.70 -0.19
C LEU A 89 -12.83 -13.90 0.98
N LEU A 90 -13.50 -12.84 1.43
CA LEU A 90 -14.50 -12.89 2.49
C LEU A 90 -15.71 -13.75 2.08
N ALA A 91 -16.21 -13.60 0.85
CA ALA A 91 -17.28 -14.44 0.34
C ALA A 91 -16.89 -15.93 0.29
N ALA A 92 -15.66 -16.24 -0.16
CA ALA A 92 -15.13 -17.60 -0.13
C ALA A 92 -14.98 -18.11 1.32
N ALA A 93 -14.50 -17.27 2.24
CA ALA A 93 -14.35 -17.61 3.65
C ALA A 93 -15.68 -18.01 4.30
N VAL A 94 -16.73 -17.19 4.12
CA VAL A 94 -18.09 -17.49 4.61
C VAL A 94 -18.60 -18.81 4.04
N LYS A 95 -18.45 -19.02 2.72
CA LYS A 95 -18.87 -20.25 2.03
C LYS A 95 -18.21 -21.51 2.62
N HIS A 96 -16.90 -21.47 2.88
CA HIS A 96 -16.15 -22.64 3.39
C HIS A 96 -16.28 -22.86 4.89
N GLN A 97 -16.48 -21.80 5.67
CA GLN A 97 -16.63 -21.91 7.13
C GLN A 97 -18.07 -22.27 7.54
N GLY A 98 -19.06 -21.93 6.72
CA GLY A 98 -20.48 -22.13 7.04
C GLY A 98 -20.93 -21.32 8.26
N SER A 99 -20.17 -20.29 8.63
CA SER A 99 -20.41 -19.42 9.79
C SER A 99 -19.89 -18.02 9.52
N ALA A 100 -20.32 -17.06 10.34
CA ALA A 100 -19.85 -15.68 10.24
C ALA A 100 -18.32 -15.55 10.39
N ILE A 101 -17.75 -14.60 9.66
CA ILE A 101 -16.31 -14.29 9.65
C ILE A 101 -16.08 -12.96 10.34
N ASP A 102 -15.21 -12.94 11.35
CA ASP A 102 -14.71 -11.69 11.92
C ASP A 102 -13.66 -11.10 10.97
N TYR A 103 -13.92 -9.89 10.48
CA TYR A 103 -13.03 -9.15 9.58
C TYR A 103 -12.57 -7.85 10.22
N PHE A 104 -11.25 -7.68 10.34
CA PHE A 104 -10.62 -6.53 10.95
C PHE A 104 -9.87 -5.71 9.87
N PRO A 105 -10.54 -4.78 9.18
CA PRO A 105 -9.87 -3.86 8.28
C PRO A 105 -9.11 -2.79 9.08
N ILE A 106 -7.82 -2.64 8.79
CA ILE A 106 -6.93 -1.65 9.39
C ILE A 106 -6.53 -0.64 8.32
N ASP A 107 -6.83 0.64 8.55
CA ASP A 107 -6.49 1.72 7.62
C ASP A 107 -6.33 3.06 8.36
N VAL A 108 -5.63 4.01 7.76
CA VAL A 108 -5.56 5.39 8.28
C VAL A 108 -6.80 6.21 7.89
N SER A 109 -7.50 5.81 6.83
CA SER A 109 -8.67 6.50 6.30
C SER A 109 -9.96 6.02 6.95
N SER A 110 -10.55 6.86 7.81
CA SER A 110 -11.86 6.58 8.43
C SER A 110 -13.00 6.50 7.42
N SER A 111 -12.95 7.31 6.36
CA SER A 111 -13.94 7.29 5.28
C SER A 111 -13.88 5.98 4.49
N ALA A 112 -12.68 5.50 4.14
CA ALA A 112 -12.51 4.24 3.45
C ALA A 112 -13.04 3.05 4.27
N LEU A 113 -12.77 3.02 5.58
CA LEU A 113 -13.30 1.99 6.48
C LEU A 113 -14.83 2.03 6.59
N THR A 114 -15.42 3.23 6.59
CA THR A 114 -16.88 3.41 6.61
C THR A 114 -17.52 2.88 5.32
N GLU A 115 -16.90 3.15 4.18
CA GLU A 115 -17.34 2.63 2.88
C GLU A 115 -17.18 1.11 2.79
N ALA A 116 -16.06 0.56 3.26
CA ALA A 116 -15.83 -0.88 3.32
C ALA A 116 -16.91 -1.57 4.16
N GLN A 117 -17.23 -1.04 5.35
CA GLN A 117 -18.29 -1.59 6.20
C GLN A 117 -19.66 -1.56 5.50
N SER A 118 -20.01 -0.43 4.88
CA SER A 118 -21.28 -0.26 4.16
C SER A 118 -21.40 -1.23 2.98
N SER A 119 -20.34 -1.36 2.19
CA SER A 119 -20.28 -2.23 1.02
C SER A 119 -20.33 -3.71 1.41
N LEU A 120 -19.56 -4.12 2.42
CA LEU A 120 -19.51 -5.53 2.85
C LEU A 120 -20.81 -5.99 3.51
N THR A 121 -21.52 -5.11 4.23
CA THR A 121 -22.83 -5.44 4.79
C THR A 121 -23.82 -5.89 3.71
N CYS A 122 -23.74 -5.30 2.52
CA CYS A 122 -24.58 -5.69 1.38
C CYS A 122 -24.03 -6.90 0.61
N LEU A 123 -22.71 -6.95 0.39
CA LEU A 123 -22.09 -7.95 -0.48
C LEU A 123 -21.86 -9.30 0.20
N VAL A 124 -21.53 -9.30 1.50
CA VAL A 124 -21.21 -10.50 2.28
C VAL A 124 -21.79 -10.36 3.70
N PRO A 125 -23.12 -10.50 3.88
CA PRO A 125 -23.80 -10.18 5.15
C PRO A 125 -23.32 -10.95 6.38
N ASP A 126 -22.74 -12.14 6.19
CA ASP A 126 -22.18 -12.97 7.25
C ASP A 126 -20.75 -12.53 7.68
N VAL A 127 -20.28 -11.37 7.23
CA VAL A 127 -19.01 -10.78 7.68
C VAL A 127 -19.28 -9.75 8.78
N CYS A 128 -18.70 -9.99 9.95
CA CYS A 128 -18.67 -9.01 11.04
C CYS A 128 -17.47 -8.09 10.84
N VAL A 129 -17.72 -6.86 10.36
CA VAL A 129 -16.68 -5.85 10.10
C VAL A 129 -16.35 -5.08 11.39
N ILE A 130 -15.09 -5.15 11.83
CA ILE A 130 -14.58 -4.54 13.05
C ILE A 130 -13.43 -3.58 12.69
N PRO A 131 -13.72 -2.34 12.27
CA PRO A 131 -12.72 -1.43 11.72
C PRO A 131 -11.73 -0.92 12.77
N GLN A 132 -10.47 -0.74 12.36
CA GLN A 132 -9.42 -0.11 13.18
C GLN A 132 -8.77 1.04 12.43
N ILE A 133 -9.01 2.27 12.89
CA ILE A 133 -8.33 3.46 12.37
C ILE A 133 -6.94 3.52 13.00
N LYS A 134 -5.91 3.08 12.27
CA LYS A 134 -4.53 3.01 12.73
C LYS A 134 -3.53 3.15 11.59
N ASN A 135 -2.39 3.77 11.87
CA ASN A 135 -1.24 3.68 10.99
C ASN A 135 -0.45 2.41 11.30
N TYR A 136 -0.73 1.32 10.60
CA TYR A 136 -0.08 0.02 10.83
C TYR A 136 1.44 0.00 10.56
N VAL A 137 2.00 1.09 10.02
CA VAL A 137 3.45 1.26 9.80
C VAL A 137 4.14 1.75 11.07
N THR A 138 3.52 2.69 11.78
CA THR A 138 4.12 3.35 12.96
C THR A 138 3.53 2.86 14.27
N ASP A 139 2.27 2.42 14.25
CA ASP A 139 1.49 2.13 15.43
C ASP A 139 1.38 0.62 15.62
N GLU A 140 1.56 0.17 16.86
CA GLU A 140 1.23 -1.20 17.21
C GLU A 140 -0.29 -1.41 17.20
N PHE A 141 -0.73 -2.53 16.63
CA PHE A 141 -2.09 -3.02 16.77
C PHE A 141 -2.09 -4.32 17.55
N ILE A 142 -3.11 -4.50 18.40
CA ILE A 142 -3.28 -5.68 19.23
C ILE A 142 -4.53 -6.37 18.75
N LEU A 143 -4.39 -7.62 18.32
CA LEU A 143 -5.54 -8.44 17.97
C LEU A 143 -6.08 -9.12 19.24
N PRO A 144 -7.41 -9.12 19.47
CA PRO A 144 -8.00 -9.87 20.57
C PRO A 144 -7.62 -11.36 20.48
N ASN A 145 -7.48 -12.04 21.62
CA ASN A 145 -7.25 -13.48 21.61
C ASN A 145 -8.32 -14.19 20.77
N PHE A 146 -7.87 -15.12 19.93
CA PHE A 146 -8.71 -15.92 19.05
C PHE A 146 -8.34 -17.38 19.16
N ASP A 147 -9.37 -18.23 19.25
CA ASP A 147 -9.27 -19.68 19.17
C ASP A 147 -9.70 -20.11 17.77
N GLY A 148 -8.72 -20.18 16.87
CA GLY A 148 -8.93 -20.38 15.44
C GLY A 148 -7.65 -20.14 14.64
N CYS A 149 -7.81 -19.84 13.36
CA CYS A 149 -6.76 -19.42 12.45
C CYS A 149 -6.96 -17.95 12.08
N THR A 150 -5.91 -17.15 12.18
CA THR A 150 -5.89 -15.77 11.68
C THR A 150 -5.23 -15.74 10.30
N LEU A 151 -5.92 -15.15 9.33
CA LEU A 151 -5.36 -14.78 8.04
C LEU A 151 -5.16 -13.27 7.99
N VAL A 152 -3.91 -12.83 7.90
CA VAL A 152 -3.60 -11.43 7.62
C VAL A 152 -3.47 -11.26 6.11
N ILE A 153 -4.19 -10.29 5.54
CA ILE A 153 -4.15 -9.93 4.14
C ILE A 153 -3.38 -8.63 4.02
N TYR A 154 -2.40 -8.60 3.13
CA TYR A 154 -1.69 -7.38 2.74
C TYR A 154 -1.48 -7.38 1.22
N ILE A 155 -2.44 -6.81 0.49
CA ILE A 155 -2.53 -6.89 -0.97
C ILE A 155 -2.44 -5.49 -1.61
N GLY A 156 -2.47 -5.42 -2.93
CA GLY A 156 -2.30 -4.19 -3.72
C GLY A 156 -0.84 -3.80 -3.95
N SER A 157 0.10 -4.66 -3.58
CA SER A 157 1.54 -4.37 -3.58
C SER A 157 1.91 -3.11 -2.77
N SER A 158 1.08 -2.72 -1.79
CA SER A 158 1.35 -1.59 -0.90
C SER A 158 2.62 -1.77 -0.07
N ILE A 159 3.01 -3.02 0.22
CA ILE A 159 4.32 -3.33 0.83
C ILE A 159 5.49 -2.81 0.00
N GLY A 160 5.31 -2.67 -1.31
CA GLY A 160 6.31 -2.16 -2.22
C GLY A 160 6.59 -0.67 -2.05
N ASN A 161 5.74 0.07 -1.35
CA ASN A 161 5.99 1.49 -1.10
C ASN A 161 7.04 1.72 0.01
N PHE A 162 7.49 0.66 0.67
CA PHE A 162 8.44 0.73 1.78
C PHE A 162 9.80 0.17 1.36
N SER A 163 10.88 0.66 1.98
CA SER A 163 12.19 0.02 1.87
C SER A 163 12.14 -1.43 2.36
N ARG A 164 13.16 -2.23 2.03
CA ARG A 164 13.18 -3.66 2.42
C ARG A 164 13.22 -3.81 3.94
N GLU A 165 13.91 -2.91 4.61
CA GLU A 165 14.01 -2.84 6.07
C GLU A 165 12.66 -2.46 6.70
N GLU A 166 11.98 -1.46 6.16
CA GLU A 166 10.64 -1.06 6.63
C GLU A 166 9.60 -2.15 6.38
N ALA A 167 9.58 -2.76 5.19
CA ALA A 167 8.71 -3.89 4.87
C ALA A 167 8.93 -5.06 5.84
N THR A 168 10.20 -5.39 6.14
CA THR A 168 10.54 -6.42 7.11
C THR A 168 10.02 -6.06 8.51
N ARG A 169 10.18 -4.81 8.94
CA ARG A 169 9.63 -4.33 10.23
C ARG A 169 8.11 -4.45 10.27
N ILE A 170 7.40 -4.01 9.23
CA ILE A 170 5.93 -4.11 9.16
C ILE A 170 5.51 -5.57 9.33
N LEU A 171 6.07 -6.49 8.52
CA LEU A 171 5.74 -7.91 8.62
C LEU A 171 6.15 -8.52 9.96
N SER A 172 7.23 -8.05 10.58
CA SER A 172 7.64 -8.50 11.92
C SER A 172 6.65 -8.06 13.00
N HIS A 173 6.06 -6.86 12.90
CA HIS A 173 4.98 -6.43 13.80
C HIS A 173 3.73 -7.27 13.61
N VAL A 174 3.38 -7.60 12.37
CA VAL A 174 2.29 -8.54 12.07
C VAL A 174 2.57 -9.90 12.71
N HIS A 175 3.75 -10.46 12.49
CA HIS A 175 4.14 -11.76 13.04
C HIS A 175 4.00 -11.81 14.57
N LYS A 176 4.30 -10.73 15.30
CA LYS A 176 4.13 -10.66 16.77
C LYS A 176 2.69 -10.87 17.23
N GLN A 177 1.69 -10.58 16.37
CA GLN A 177 0.27 -10.75 16.67
C GLN A 177 -0.27 -12.14 16.30
N LEU A 178 0.56 -12.98 15.67
CA LEU A 178 0.15 -14.26 15.12
C LEU A 178 0.73 -15.44 15.90
N LYS A 179 0.03 -16.56 15.85
CA LYS A 179 0.42 -17.83 16.47
C LYS A 179 0.94 -18.81 15.40
N ALA A 180 1.63 -19.86 15.84
CA ALA A 180 2.05 -20.93 14.95
C ALA A 180 0.87 -21.50 14.16
N GLY A 181 1.01 -21.55 12.84
CA GLY A 181 -0.04 -21.97 11.93
C GLY A 181 -1.03 -20.87 11.51
N ASP A 182 -0.94 -19.64 12.00
CA ASP A 182 -1.61 -18.50 11.35
C ASP A 182 -0.91 -18.16 10.02
N ALA A 183 -1.59 -17.38 9.18
CA ALA A 183 -1.18 -17.14 7.81
C ALA A 183 -1.13 -15.66 7.43
N LEU A 184 -0.26 -15.35 6.47
CA LEU A 184 -0.16 -14.10 5.75
C LEU A 184 -0.47 -14.35 4.27
N LEU A 185 -1.37 -13.57 3.69
CA LEU A 185 -1.61 -13.47 2.27
C LEU A 185 -1.04 -12.15 1.76
N LEU A 186 0.10 -12.20 1.07
CA LEU A 186 0.84 -11.03 0.62
C LEU A 186 0.72 -10.89 -0.91
N GLY A 187 0.23 -9.74 -1.38
CA GLY A 187 0.24 -9.36 -2.79
C GLY A 187 1.46 -8.50 -3.12
N VAL A 188 2.25 -8.90 -4.12
CA VAL A 188 3.45 -8.16 -4.56
C VAL A 188 3.50 -8.00 -6.07
N ASP A 189 3.96 -6.82 -6.49
CA ASP A 189 4.25 -6.49 -7.88
C ASP A 189 5.68 -6.90 -8.25
N MET A 190 5.79 -7.73 -9.27
CA MET A 190 7.03 -8.41 -9.63
C MET A 190 7.92 -7.53 -10.48
N CYS A 191 9.23 -7.77 -10.41
CA CYS A 191 10.18 -7.13 -11.29
C CYS A 191 10.00 -7.69 -12.72
N GLN A 192 9.79 -6.78 -13.67
CA GLN A 192 9.48 -7.11 -15.06
C GLN A 192 10.10 -6.07 -15.99
N ASP A 193 9.80 -6.16 -17.29
CA ASP A 193 10.30 -5.22 -18.29
C ASP A 193 9.87 -3.77 -17.96
N PRO A 194 10.81 -2.80 -17.90
CA PRO A 194 10.50 -1.38 -17.75
C PRO A 194 9.49 -0.84 -18.78
N ALA A 195 9.41 -1.43 -19.97
CA ALA A 195 8.44 -1.09 -21.00
C ALA A 195 6.99 -1.37 -20.60
N VAL A 196 6.76 -2.29 -19.63
CA VAL A 196 5.44 -2.55 -19.04
C VAL A 196 5.27 -1.78 -17.73
N LEU A 197 6.33 -1.71 -16.91
CA LEU A 197 6.28 -1.01 -15.61
C LEU A 197 6.03 0.49 -15.76
N LEU A 198 6.81 1.18 -16.59
CA LEU A 198 6.79 2.64 -16.62
C LEU A 198 5.44 3.20 -17.08
N PRO A 199 4.75 2.65 -18.11
CA PRO A 199 3.41 3.10 -18.46
C PRO A 199 2.40 2.97 -17.31
N ALA A 200 2.50 1.93 -16.48
CA ALA A 200 1.63 1.79 -15.31
C ALA A 200 1.77 2.96 -14.32
N TYR A 201 2.94 3.61 -14.27
CA TYR A 201 3.18 4.76 -13.41
C TYR A 201 3.24 6.09 -14.17
N ASN A 202 2.94 6.10 -15.47
CA ASN A 202 2.98 7.29 -16.30
C ASN A 202 1.98 7.12 -17.45
N ASP A 203 0.71 7.01 -17.08
CA ASP A 203 -0.39 6.81 -18.02
C ASP A 203 -0.50 7.97 -19.03
N LYS A 204 -0.90 7.64 -20.25
CA LYS A 204 -1.06 8.61 -21.36
C LYS A 204 -2.05 9.73 -21.06
N ASN A 205 -3.01 9.49 -20.17
CA ASN A 205 -4.07 10.44 -19.82
C ASN A 205 -3.61 11.45 -18.75
N GLY A 206 -2.40 11.30 -18.20
CA GLY A 206 -1.82 12.22 -17.22
C GLY A 206 -2.46 12.14 -15.83
N VAL A 207 -3.24 11.10 -15.52
CA VAL A 207 -3.92 10.94 -14.24
C VAL A 207 -2.91 10.70 -13.11
N THR A 208 -1.89 9.87 -13.35
CA THR A 208 -0.81 9.60 -12.39
C THR A 208 0.04 10.84 -12.16
N SER A 209 0.27 11.65 -13.20
CA SER A 209 0.94 12.95 -13.07
C SER A 209 0.13 13.89 -12.17
N ALA A 210 -1.18 14.01 -12.41
CA ALA A 210 -2.07 14.84 -11.61
C ALA A 210 -2.13 14.38 -10.14
N PHE A 211 -2.13 13.07 -9.87
CA PHE A 211 -2.07 12.49 -8.54
C PHE A 211 -0.79 12.89 -7.79
N HIS A 212 0.38 12.72 -8.41
CA HIS A 212 1.65 13.03 -7.76
C HIS A 212 1.89 14.54 -7.58
N LEU A 213 1.45 15.37 -8.53
CA LEU A 213 1.48 16.83 -8.38
C LEU A 213 0.48 17.34 -7.32
N ASN A 214 -0.54 16.56 -6.99
CA ASN A 214 -1.49 16.92 -5.94
C ASN A 214 -0.82 17.05 -4.56
N VAL A 215 0.31 16.37 -4.31
CA VAL A 215 1.11 16.58 -3.08
C VAL A 215 1.44 18.06 -2.89
N LEU A 216 1.82 18.77 -3.95
CA LEU A 216 2.13 20.20 -3.85
C LEU A 216 0.87 21.03 -3.53
N ARG A 217 -0.29 20.68 -4.09
CA ARG A 217 -1.57 21.35 -3.75
C ARG A 217 -1.93 21.12 -2.29
N HIS A 218 -1.74 19.89 -1.82
CA HIS A 218 -1.98 19.51 -0.43
C HIS A 218 -1.06 20.32 0.50
N LEU A 219 0.24 20.41 0.18
CA LEU A 219 1.20 21.25 0.91
C LEU A 219 0.80 22.72 0.92
N ASN A 220 0.32 23.27 -0.20
CA ASN A 220 -0.15 24.65 -0.25
C ASN A 220 -1.36 24.88 0.67
N ARG A 221 -2.34 23.98 0.61
CA ARG A 221 -3.61 24.12 1.33
C ARG A 221 -3.46 23.93 2.84
N GLU A 222 -2.81 22.84 3.27
CA GLU A 222 -2.80 22.43 4.68
C GLU A 222 -1.57 22.94 5.44
N PHE A 223 -0.46 23.18 4.75
CA PHE A 223 0.82 23.54 5.37
C PHE A 223 1.30 24.94 4.99
N GLY A 224 0.51 25.69 4.21
CA GLY A 224 0.77 27.09 3.88
C GLY A 224 1.94 27.32 2.94
N TYR A 225 2.34 26.31 2.15
CA TYR A 225 3.30 26.51 1.07
C TYR A 225 2.68 27.27 -0.11
N ASN A 226 3.50 27.75 -1.05
CA ASN A 226 3.04 28.46 -2.24
C ASN A 226 3.64 27.91 -3.54
N PHE A 227 3.77 26.58 -3.65
CA PHE A 227 4.21 25.92 -4.88
C PHE A 227 3.36 26.38 -6.07
N ASP A 228 4.00 26.95 -7.09
CA ASP A 228 3.37 27.16 -8.39
C ASP A 228 3.47 25.86 -9.20
N LEU A 229 2.36 25.12 -9.25
CA LEU A 229 2.32 23.80 -9.88
C LEU A 229 2.68 23.84 -11.37
N ASP A 230 2.48 24.96 -12.07
CA ASP A 230 2.83 25.08 -13.49
C ASP A 230 4.35 25.10 -13.71
N GLN A 231 5.13 25.33 -12.64
CA GLN A 231 6.59 25.25 -12.66
C GLN A 231 7.14 23.89 -12.24
N PHE A 232 6.28 22.88 -12.07
CA PHE A 232 6.69 21.53 -11.72
C PHE A 232 6.12 20.51 -12.70
N ARG A 233 6.88 19.43 -12.93
CA ARG A 233 6.37 18.26 -13.66
C ARG A 233 6.58 16.99 -12.86
N TYR A 234 5.66 16.05 -13.06
CA TYR A 234 5.85 14.68 -12.63
C TYR A 234 6.98 14.01 -13.43
N LYS A 235 7.85 13.27 -12.74
CA LYS A 235 8.94 12.50 -13.33
C LYS A 235 8.97 11.11 -12.70
N VAL A 236 8.90 10.09 -13.54
CA VAL A 236 9.02 8.70 -13.14
C VAL A 236 10.37 8.14 -13.58
N ILE A 237 11.01 7.35 -12.72
CA ILE A 237 12.31 6.74 -12.99
C ILE A 237 12.25 5.25 -12.64
N TRP A 238 12.72 4.40 -13.55
CA TRP A 238 13.01 3.01 -13.20
C TRP A 238 14.43 2.92 -12.64
N ASN A 239 14.55 2.70 -11.33
CA ASN A 239 15.83 2.45 -10.68
C ASN A 239 16.12 0.94 -10.71
N LYS A 240 16.88 0.52 -11.72
CA LYS A 240 17.28 -0.89 -11.89
C LYS A 240 18.12 -1.43 -10.74
N HIS A 241 18.95 -0.61 -10.11
CA HIS A 241 19.82 -1.03 -9.01
C HIS A 241 19.03 -1.40 -7.75
N HIS A 242 18.00 -0.61 -7.45
CA HIS A 242 17.12 -0.85 -6.31
C HIS A 242 15.86 -1.63 -6.68
N SER A 243 15.66 -1.97 -7.96
CA SER A 243 14.47 -2.65 -8.48
C SER A 243 13.18 -1.94 -8.04
N ARG A 244 13.09 -0.63 -8.29
CA ARG A 244 11.93 0.18 -7.90
C ARG A 244 11.61 1.24 -8.94
N VAL A 245 10.33 1.58 -9.02
CA VAL A 245 9.87 2.80 -9.70
C VAL A 245 9.91 3.94 -8.70
N GLU A 246 10.69 4.97 -9.00
CA GLU A 246 10.79 6.19 -8.20
C GLU A 246 9.91 7.28 -8.82
N LYS A 247 9.18 7.99 -7.97
CA LYS A 247 8.32 9.09 -8.37
C LYS A 247 8.88 10.38 -7.82
N HIS A 248 8.98 11.36 -8.70
CA HIS A 248 9.55 12.65 -8.42
C HIS A 248 8.65 13.77 -8.91
N VAL A 249 8.73 14.90 -8.21
CA VAL A 249 8.34 16.21 -8.76
C VAL A 249 9.62 16.93 -9.17
N GLU A 250 9.73 17.36 -10.41
CA GLU A 250 10.89 18.08 -10.95
C GLU A 250 10.56 19.56 -11.20
N SER A 251 11.41 20.45 -10.72
CA SER A 251 11.32 21.90 -10.98
C SER A 251 11.69 22.22 -12.42
N LEU A 252 10.85 22.97 -13.14
CA LEU A 252 11.07 23.37 -14.53
C LEU A 252 11.99 24.60 -14.68
N CYS A 253 12.14 25.37 -13.61
CA CYS A 253 12.95 26.57 -13.53
C CYS A 253 13.67 26.66 -12.17
N SER A 254 14.59 27.60 -12.02
CA SER A 254 15.08 27.98 -10.70
C SER A 254 14.03 28.86 -10.03
N GLN A 255 13.61 28.51 -8.82
CA GLN A 255 12.50 29.18 -8.12
C GLN A 255 12.60 29.06 -6.61
N GLU A 256 11.80 29.86 -5.91
CA GLU A 256 11.68 29.87 -4.46
C GLU A 256 10.27 29.48 -4.05
N VAL A 257 10.17 28.59 -3.07
CA VAL A 257 8.90 28.22 -2.44
C VAL A 257 8.96 28.61 -0.97
N LYS A 258 7.93 29.32 -0.50
CA LYS A 258 7.81 29.86 0.84
C LYS A 258 6.75 29.11 1.64
N CYS A 259 7.00 28.89 2.92
CA CYS A 259 5.97 28.51 3.89
C CYS A 259 5.44 29.78 4.58
N ILE A 260 4.21 30.18 4.28
CA ILE A 260 3.63 31.50 4.62
C ILE A 260 2.90 31.47 5.97
N ASN A 261 2.49 30.29 6.46
CA ASN A 261 1.62 30.15 7.64
C ASN A 261 2.36 29.76 8.93
N GLN A 262 3.69 29.76 8.94
CA GLN A 262 4.49 29.51 10.15
C GLN A 262 5.01 30.81 10.75
N SER A 263 5.27 30.80 12.06
CA SER A 263 5.84 31.94 12.80
C SER A 263 7.23 32.36 12.32
N GLU A 264 7.93 31.49 11.59
CA GLU A 264 9.19 31.78 10.89
C GLU A 264 8.99 31.54 9.38
N GLU A 265 9.44 32.49 8.55
CA GLU A 265 9.40 32.36 7.09
C GLU A 265 10.50 31.38 6.65
N HIS A 266 10.11 30.22 6.13
CA HIS A 266 11.04 29.26 5.53
C HIS A 266 11.01 29.36 4.01
N ILE A 267 12.17 29.57 3.40
CA ILE A 267 12.35 29.63 1.94
C ILE A 267 13.09 28.37 1.48
N ILE A 268 12.50 27.66 0.54
CA ILE A 268 13.06 26.48 -0.11
C ILE A 268 13.46 26.88 -1.52
N TYR A 269 14.75 26.74 -1.83
CA TYR A 269 15.29 27.04 -3.15
C TYR A 269 15.28 25.80 -4.02
N PHE A 270 14.86 25.96 -5.27
CA PHE A 270 14.96 24.95 -6.32
C PHE A 270 15.88 25.43 -7.43
N ASN A 271 16.78 24.57 -7.87
CA ASN A 271 17.43 24.73 -9.18
C ASN A 271 16.55 24.14 -10.28
N GLN A 272 16.69 24.64 -11.52
CA GLN A 272 16.09 23.98 -12.68
C GLN A 272 16.53 22.51 -12.76
N GLY A 273 15.56 21.60 -12.92
CA GLY A 273 15.78 20.15 -12.95
C GLY A 273 15.97 19.49 -11.57
N GLU A 274 15.97 20.27 -10.48
CA GLU A 274 16.01 19.69 -9.14
C GLU A 274 14.69 18.98 -8.83
N THR A 275 14.78 17.82 -8.18
CA THR A 275 13.62 16.98 -7.89
C THR A 275 13.35 16.83 -6.40
N ILE A 276 12.08 16.70 -6.05
CA ILE A 276 11.61 16.13 -4.78
C ILE A 276 11.27 14.66 -5.03
N HIS A 277 11.91 13.72 -4.34
CA HIS A 277 11.49 12.31 -4.35
C HIS A 277 10.24 12.14 -3.47
N ILE A 278 9.13 11.66 -4.01
CA ILE A 278 7.81 11.68 -3.35
C ILE A 278 7.24 10.30 -3.05
N GLU A 279 7.65 9.26 -3.77
CA GLU A 279 7.17 7.89 -3.53
C GLU A 279 8.10 6.88 -4.21
N ASP A 280 8.25 5.71 -3.60
CA ASP A 280 8.82 4.51 -4.21
C ASP A 280 7.75 3.47 -4.49
N SER A 281 7.96 2.65 -5.50
CA SER A 281 7.26 1.37 -5.64
C SER A 281 8.25 0.29 -6.03
N GLN A 282 8.74 -0.42 -5.01
CA GLN A 282 9.59 -1.58 -5.11
C GLN A 282 8.91 -2.67 -5.93
N LYS A 283 9.71 -3.30 -6.78
CA LYS A 283 9.36 -4.51 -7.52
C LYS A 283 10.20 -5.66 -7.00
N PHE A 284 9.59 -6.84 -6.99
CA PHE A 284 10.13 -7.97 -6.26
C PHE A 284 10.63 -9.06 -7.20
N THR A 285 11.78 -9.65 -6.90
CA THR A 285 12.16 -10.98 -7.40
C THR A 285 11.75 -12.06 -6.41
N ASN A 286 11.71 -13.32 -6.85
CA ASN A 286 11.40 -14.44 -5.97
C ASN A 286 12.39 -14.57 -4.80
N GLU A 287 13.67 -14.27 -5.05
CA GLU A 287 14.72 -14.28 -4.03
C GLU A 287 14.47 -13.19 -2.98
N GLN A 288 14.14 -11.98 -3.43
CA GLN A 288 13.83 -10.86 -2.53
C GLN A 288 12.60 -11.12 -1.67
N ILE A 289 11.57 -11.75 -2.23
CA ILE A 289 10.37 -12.18 -1.50
C ILE A 289 10.74 -13.21 -0.42
N THR A 290 11.52 -14.22 -0.80
CA THR A 290 11.96 -15.27 0.11
C THR A 290 12.76 -14.68 1.27
N MET A 291 13.68 -13.76 0.98
CA MET A 291 14.44 -13.05 2.01
C MET A 291 13.55 -12.20 2.92
N LEU A 292 12.62 -11.42 2.35
CA LEU A 292 11.69 -10.59 3.11
C LEU A 292 10.86 -11.42 4.09
N LEU A 293 10.25 -12.50 3.62
CA LEU A 293 9.40 -13.35 4.45
C LEU A 293 10.21 -14.10 5.51
N ASN A 294 11.37 -14.65 5.17
CA ASN A 294 12.25 -15.32 6.13
C ASN A 294 12.73 -14.37 7.23
N ASN A 295 13.11 -13.14 6.88
CA ASN A 295 13.54 -12.14 7.86
C ASN A 295 12.39 -11.70 8.81
N ALA A 296 11.15 -11.84 8.36
CA ALA A 296 9.95 -11.61 9.16
C ALA A 296 9.37 -12.90 9.79
N ALA A 297 10.12 -14.01 9.77
CA ALA A 297 9.76 -15.32 10.32
C ALA A 297 8.50 -15.98 9.70
N PHE A 298 8.23 -15.69 8.43
CA PHE A 298 7.22 -16.37 7.64
C PHE A 298 7.83 -17.38 6.67
N GLN A 299 7.21 -18.55 6.52
CA GLN A 299 7.57 -19.55 5.52
C GLN A 299 6.57 -19.50 4.36
N ILE A 300 7.06 -19.39 3.12
CA ILE A 300 6.22 -19.48 1.92
C ILE A 300 5.61 -20.88 1.82
N GLU A 301 4.28 -20.96 1.71
CA GLU A 301 3.53 -22.20 1.51
C GLU A 301 3.07 -22.32 0.05
N HIS A 302 2.58 -21.22 -0.53
CA HIS A 302 2.05 -21.23 -1.88
C HIS A 302 2.17 -19.86 -2.56
N ILE A 303 2.26 -19.87 -3.89
CA ILE A 303 2.29 -18.66 -4.73
C ILE A 303 1.32 -18.86 -5.89
N TRP A 304 0.34 -17.96 -6.01
CA TRP A 304 -0.48 -17.79 -7.22
C TRP A 304 0.02 -16.60 -8.01
N SER A 305 -0.01 -16.72 -9.33
CA SER A 305 0.45 -15.66 -10.24
C SER A 305 -0.42 -15.62 -11.49
N ASP A 306 -0.39 -14.50 -12.19
CA ASP A 306 -0.99 -14.40 -13.52
C ASP A 306 -0.09 -15.04 -14.60
N GLU A 307 -0.63 -15.22 -15.81
CA GLU A 307 0.09 -15.85 -16.92
C GLU A 307 1.38 -15.11 -17.31
N HIS A 308 1.41 -13.79 -17.12
CA HIS A 308 2.59 -12.96 -17.41
C HIS A 308 3.56 -12.84 -16.23
N LYS A 309 3.21 -13.39 -15.06
CA LYS A 309 4.01 -13.32 -13.82
C LYS A 309 4.27 -11.89 -13.34
N TRP A 310 3.30 -11.01 -13.55
CA TRP A 310 3.39 -9.60 -13.13
C TRP A 310 3.07 -9.44 -11.65
N ILE A 311 2.10 -10.20 -11.13
CA ILE A 311 1.67 -10.14 -9.74
C ILE A 311 1.79 -11.52 -9.11
N ASN A 312 2.31 -11.56 -7.89
CA ASN A 312 2.26 -12.75 -7.05
C ASN A 312 1.34 -12.49 -5.85
N ILE A 313 0.42 -13.43 -5.59
CA ILE A 313 -0.29 -13.58 -4.33
C ILE A 313 0.34 -14.74 -3.58
N ILE A 314 0.81 -14.49 -2.37
CA ILE A 314 1.68 -15.41 -1.62
C ILE A 314 1.02 -15.76 -0.32
N LEU A 315 0.73 -17.04 -0.12
CA LEU A 315 0.35 -17.57 1.18
C LEU A 315 1.62 -18.00 1.92
N ALA A 316 1.86 -17.38 3.07
CA ALA A 316 2.95 -17.71 3.96
C ALA A 316 2.44 -18.03 5.37
N ARG A 317 3.17 -18.87 6.09
CA ARG A 317 2.80 -19.37 7.42
C ARG A 317 3.74 -18.87 8.49
N VAL A 318 3.17 -18.65 9.68
CA VAL A 318 3.94 -18.51 10.90
C VAL A 318 4.46 -19.89 11.31
N LEU A 319 5.78 -20.01 11.39
CA LEU A 319 6.44 -21.25 11.81
C LEU A 319 6.14 -21.57 13.28
N PRO A 320 6.07 -22.86 13.65
CA PRO A 320 6.19 -23.26 15.05
C PRO A 320 7.54 -22.77 15.60
N LYS A 321 7.52 -22.26 16.84
CA LYS A 321 8.76 -21.92 17.56
C LYS A 321 9.55 -23.18 17.93
#